data_AF-A0A845MT36-F1
#
_entry.id   AF-A0A845MT36-F1
#
_cell.length_a   1.000
_cell.length_b   1.000
_cell.length_c   1.000
_cell.angle_alpha   90.00
_cell.angle_beta   90.00
_cell.angle_gamma   90.00
#
_symmetry.space_group_name_H-M   'P 1'
#
loop_
_entity.id
_entity.type
_entity.pdbx_description
1 polymer ?
#
loop_
_entity_poly.entity_id
_entity_poly.type
_entity_poly.pdbx_seq_one_letter_code
_entity_poly.pdbx_strand_id
1 'polypeptide(L)'
;MVRVPCPCCGYPTLERRDAYEICHLCIWEDDGEDDATTHDWGGGPNGVYSLTDAQANYLAFGTMYHPDNNTTVTGNDSAKITALKQELMALYEALPGLAEGEMVAHWKAILDQERGLRKAEEKRWKDLNR
;
A
#
# COMPACT_ATOMS: atom_id res chain seq x y z
N MET A 1 0.80 -15.28 11.81
CA MET A 1 0.48 -14.90 10.42
C MET A 1 1.79 -14.46 9.81
N VAL A 2 2.24 -15.13 8.75
CA VAL A 2 3.42 -14.69 8.00
C VAL A 2 2.89 -13.77 6.89
N ARG A 3 3.45 -12.58 6.74
CA ARG A 3 3.15 -11.67 5.64
C ARG A 3 4.34 -11.57 4.71
N VAL A 4 4.07 -11.27 3.46
CA VAL A 4 5.09 -11.13 2.42
C VAL A 4 5.20 -9.67 1.96
N PRO A 5 6.41 -9.22 1.59
CA PRO A 5 6.62 -7.89 1.02
C PRO A 5 5.79 -7.66 -0.24
N CYS A 6 5.16 -6.49 -0.33
CA CYS A 6 4.62 -5.98 -1.60
C CYS A 6 5.77 -5.74 -2.59
N PRO A 7 5.65 -6.14 -3.87
CA PRO A 7 6.70 -5.91 -4.87
C PRO A 7 6.96 -4.43 -5.15
N CYS A 8 5.95 -3.56 -4.95
CA CYS A 8 6.06 -2.13 -5.17
C CYS A 8 6.74 -1.41 -4.00
N CYS A 9 6.20 -1.49 -2.78
CA CYS A 9 6.74 -0.71 -1.66
C CYS A 9 7.70 -1.47 -0.73
N GLY A 10 7.81 -2.79 -0.85
CA GLY A 10 8.69 -3.62 -0.02
C GLY A 10 8.19 -3.89 1.41
N TYR A 11 7.08 -3.28 1.85
CA TYR A 11 6.52 -3.52 3.18
C TYR A 11 5.69 -4.82 3.24
N PRO A 12 5.66 -5.53 4.39
CA PRO A 12 4.97 -6.81 4.54
C PRO A 12 3.45 -6.61 4.71
N THR A 13 2.81 -6.18 3.63
CA THR A 13 1.37 -5.82 3.60
C THR A 13 0.48 -6.92 3.03
N LEU A 14 1.06 -7.92 2.36
CA LEU A 14 0.32 -8.98 1.67
C LEU A 14 0.29 -10.26 2.51
N GLU A 15 -0.81 -11.01 2.48
CA GLU A 15 -0.87 -12.33 3.09
C GLU A 15 -0.14 -13.38 2.22
N ARG A 16 -0.24 -13.25 0.89
CA ARG A 16 0.47 -14.10 -0.08
C ARG A 16 0.84 -13.34 -1.35
N ARG A 17 1.86 -13.82 -2.07
CA ARG A 17 2.23 -13.31 -3.40
C ARG A 17 1.30 -13.85 -4.48
N ASP A 18 1.17 -13.11 -5.58
CA ASP A 18 0.42 -13.49 -6.79
C ASP A 18 -1.01 -13.93 -6.44
N ALA A 19 -1.72 -12.96 -5.85
CA ALA A 19 -2.92 -13.23 -5.09
C ALA A 19 -4.04 -12.23 -5.29
N TYR A 20 -3.80 -11.22 -6.15
CA TYR A 20 -4.71 -10.11 -6.41
C TYR A 20 -4.99 -9.30 -5.13
N GLU A 21 -4.06 -9.32 -4.18
CA GLU A 21 -4.14 -8.50 -2.98
C GLU A 21 -3.65 -7.08 -3.28
N ILE A 22 -4.42 -6.08 -2.85
CA ILE A 22 -4.06 -4.68 -2.98
C ILE A 22 -3.29 -4.23 -1.74
N CYS A 23 -2.08 -3.72 -1.93
CA CYS A 23 -1.27 -3.15 -0.87
C CYS A 23 -1.96 -1.90 -0.28
N HIS A 24 -2.30 -1.93 1.00
CA HIS A 24 -2.93 -0.78 1.68
C HIS A 24 -1.99 0.43 1.88
N LEU A 25 -0.68 0.31 1.59
CA LEU A 25 0.24 1.45 1.60
C LEU A 25 0.34 2.09 0.21
N CYS A 26 0.80 1.34 -0.79
CA CYS A 26 1.09 1.89 -2.11
C CYS A 26 -0.04 1.73 -3.13
N ILE A 27 -1.08 0.93 -2.86
CA ILE A 27 -2.23 0.69 -3.73
C ILE A 27 -1.93 -0.23 -4.94
N TRP A 28 -0.72 -0.79 -5.04
CA TRP A 28 -0.40 -1.83 -6.03
C TRP A 28 -1.19 -3.12 -5.77
N GLU A 29 -1.86 -3.65 -6.79
CA GLU A 29 -2.44 -4.99 -6.79
C GLU A 29 -1.37 -6.00 -7.21
N ASP A 30 -1.09 -6.99 -6.35
CA ASP A 30 -0.14 -8.07 -6.66
C ASP A 30 -0.83 -9.17 -7.48
N ASP A 31 -0.97 -8.90 -8.77
CA ASP A 31 -1.56 -9.76 -9.81
C ASP A 31 -0.56 -10.74 -10.44
N GLY A 32 0.66 -10.81 -9.89
CA GLY A 32 1.74 -11.70 -10.35
C GLY A 32 2.61 -11.09 -11.45
N GLU A 33 2.32 -9.87 -11.92
CA GLU A 33 3.16 -9.16 -12.87
C GLU A 33 4.41 -8.59 -12.16
N ASP A 34 5.51 -9.33 -12.25
CA ASP A 34 6.82 -8.94 -11.75
C ASP A 34 7.74 -8.40 -12.87
N ASP A 35 7.34 -8.42 -14.15
CA ASP A 35 8.14 -7.80 -15.20
C ASP A 35 8.10 -6.28 -15.06
N ALA A 36 9.29 -5.76 -14.74
CA ALA A 36 9.56 -4.39 -14.41
C ALA A 36 9.24 -3.40 -15.55
N THR A 37 9.07 -3.87 -16.79
CA THR A 37 9.03 -3.00 -17.98
C THR A 37 7.84 -3.22 -18.91
N THR A 38 7.14 -4.35 -18.77
CA THR A 38 5.98 -4.67 -19.60
C THR A 38 4.84 -3.69 -19.34
N HIS A 39 4.53 -2.90 -20.36
CA HIS A 39 3.31 -2.10 -20.46
C HIS A 39 2.19 -2.87 -21.17
N ASP A 40 2.31 -4.21 -21.19
CA ASP A 40 2.07 -4.93 -22.44
C ASP A 40 0.61 -4.96 -22.86
N TRP A 41 -0.32 -4.62 -21.98
CA TRP A 41 -1.64 -4.09 -22.35
C TRP A 41 -2.17 -3.12 -21.28
N GLY A 42 -1.95 -1.82 -21.46
CA GLY A 42 -2.39 -0.72 -20.56
C GLY A 42 -3.86 -0.77 -20.12
N GLY A 43 -4.15 -1.65 -19.16
CA GLY A 43 -5.49 -2.09 -18.79
C GLY A 43 -5.50 -3.23 -17.76
N GLY A 44 -4.35 -3.59 -17.18
CA GLY A 44 -4.30 -4.43 -15.98
C GLY A 44 -4.86 -3.70 -14.75
N PRO A 45 -4.96 -4.37 -13.59
CA PRO A 45 -5.51 -3.78 -12.37
C PRO A 45 -4.73 -2.54 -11.90
N ASN A 46 -3.45 -2.44 -12.28
CA ASN A 46 -2.54 -1.34 -11.98
C ASN A 46 -2.53 -0.22 -13.04
N GLY A 47 -3.45 -0.28 -14.03
CA GLY A 47 -3.64 0.76 -15.04
C GLY A 47 -2.49 0.83 -16.05
N VAL A 48 -1.89 2.03 -16.18
CA VAL A 48 -0.80 2.30 -17.13
C VAL A 48 0.59 2.14 -16.52
N TYR A 49 0.69 1.92 -15.21
CA TYR A 49 1.97 1.89 -14.51
C TYR A 49 2.55 0.48 -14.53
N SER A 50 3.79 0.35 -15.02
CA SER A 50 4.61 -0.84 -14.76
C SER A 50 4.99 -0.92 -13.28
N LEU A 51 5.53 -2.06 -12.84
CA LEU A 51 6.05 -2.20 -11.49
C LEU A 51 7.19 -1.19 -11.21
N THR A 52 8.05 -0.90 -12.20
CA THR A 52 9.12 0.10 -12.06
C THR A 52 8.54 1.50 -11.86
N ASP A 53 7.52 1.87 -12.64
CA ASP A 53 6.88 3.18 -12.51
C ASP A 53 6.21 3.32 -11.14
N ALA A 54 5.52 2.26 -10.69
CA ALA A 54 4.89 2.21 -9.39
C ALA A 54 5.89 2.33 -8.25
N GLN A 55 7.05 1.64 -8.33
CA GLN A 55 8.14 1.77 -7.37
C GLN A 55 8.69 3.20 -7.32
N ALA A 56 8.95 3.81 -8.49
CA ALA A 56 9.43 5.19 -8.58
C ALA A 56 8.40 6.19 -8.02
N ASN A 57 7.13 6.01 -8.35
CA ASN A 57 6.03 6.83 -7.83
C ASN A 57 5.88 6.66 -6.32
N TYR A 58 6.01 5.43 -5.81
CA TYR A 58 5.92 5.19 -4.38
C TYR A 58 7.03 5.92 -3.62
N LEU A 59 8.26 5.88 -4.11
CA LEU A 59 9.38 6.61 -3.52
C LEU A 59 9.16 8.13 -3.55
N ALA A 60 8.55 8.66 -4.61
CA ALA A 60 8.33 10.10 -4.77
C ALA A 60 7.08 10.63 -4.05
N PHE A 61 6.01 9.83 -3.99
CA PHE A 61 4.66 10.29 -3.66
C PHE A 61 3.95 9.44 -2.60
N GLY A 62 4.52 8.31 -2.19
CA GLY A 62 3.95 7.40 -1.20
C GLY A 62 2.84 6.48 -1.72
N THR A 63 2.57 6.50 -3.03
CA THR A 63 1.61 5.58 -3.69
C THR A 63 2.16 5.15 -5.05
N MET A 64 1.62 4.09 -5.65
CA MET A 64 1.96 3.65 -7.00
C MET A 64 1.57 4.67 -8.09
N TYR A 65 0.69 5.63 -7.76
CA TYR A 65 0.17 6.61 -8.70
C TYR A 65 1.03 7.87 -8.72
N HIS A 66 1.26 8.40 -9.91
CA HIS A 66 1.69 9.79 -10.07
C HIS A 66 0.51 10.72 -9.70
N PRO A 67 0.73 11.84 -8.98
CA PRO A 67 -0.34 12.74 -8.54
C PRO A 67 -1.23 13.29 -9.67
N ASP A 68 -0.65 13.48 -10.86
CA ASP A 68 -1.35 13.99 -12.06
C ASP A 68 -2.11 12.90 -12.84
N ASN A 69 -1.87 11.62 -12.53
CA ASN A 69 -2.52 10.49 -13.18
C ASN A 69 -2.88 9.41 -12.15
N ASN A 70 -3.55 9.85 -11.09
CA ASN A 70 -4.13 8.99 -10.08
C ASN A 70 -5.58 8.65 -10.50
N THR A 71 -5.80 7.39 -10.85
CA THR A 71 -7.09 6.90 -11.36
C THR A 71 -8.03 6.40 -10.26
N THR A 72 -7.65 6.52 -8.98
CA THR A 72 -8.54 6.15 -7.88
C THR A 72 -9.73 7.10 -7.81
N VAL A 73 -10.90 6.57 -7.43
CA VAL A 73 -12.14 7.37 -7.30
C VAL A 73 -11.99 8.50 -6.26
N THR A 74 -11.10 8.34 -5.27
CA THR A 74 -10.85 9.35 -4.24
C THR A 74 -9.69 10.30 -4.54
N GLY A 75 -9.03 10.13 -5.70
CA GLY A 75 -7.83 10.86 -6.08
C GLY A 75 -6.69 10.70 -5.06
N ASN A 76 -5.82 11.70 -5.00
CA ASN A 76 -4.67 11.71 -4.09
C ASN A 76 -5.07 11.59 -2.62
N ASP A 77 -4.18 10.95 -1.84
CA ASP A 77 -4.36 10.77 -0.41
C ASP A 77 -4.56 12.12 0.29
N SER A 78 -5.55 12.18 1.19
CA SER A 78 -5.66 13.31 2.10
C SER A 78 -4.51 13.32 3.10
N ALA A 79 -4.15 14.48 3.66
CA ALA A 79 -3.14 14.58 4.70
C ALA A 79 -3.36 13.60 5.88
N LYS A 80 -4.62 13.31 6.22
CA LYS A 80 -4.97 12.32 7.25
C LYS A 80 -4.58 10.89 6.84
N ILE A 81 -4.84 10.51 5.59
CA ILE A 81 -4.48 9.18 5.07
C ILE A 81 -2.96 9.06 4.98
N THR A 82 -2.29 10.10 4.47
CA THR A 82 -0.82 10.17 4.42
C THR A 82 -0.19 9.96 5.81
N ALA A 83 -0.70 10.66 6.84
CA ALA A 83 -0.19 10.50 8.20
C ALA A 83 -0.38 9.07 8.75
N LEU A 84 -1.56 8.46 8.53
CA LEU A 84 -1.83 7.09 8.96
C LEU A 84 -0.92 6.07 8.26
N LYS A 85 -0.62 6.27 6.96
CA LYS A 85 0.34 5.45 6.22
C LYS A 85 1.76 5.61 6.77
N GLN A 86 2.19 6.84 7.11
CA GLN A 86 3.51 7.11 7.71
C GLN A 86 3.68 6.41 9.06
N GLU A 87 2.67 6.49 9.93
CA GLU A 87 2.66 5.78 11.21
C GLU A 87 2.72 4.26 11.01
N LEU A 88 2.01 3.72 10.01
CA LEU A 88 2.03 2.29 9.68
C LEU A 88 3.39 1.84 9.14
N MET A 89 4.02 2.63 8.28
CA MET A 89 5.39 2.37 7.81
C MET A 89 6.39 2.35 8.96
N ALA A 90 6.31 3.31 9.89
CA ALA A 90 7.16 3.32 11.08
C ALA A 90 6.99 2.06 11.95
N LEU A 91 5.76 1.53 12.07
CA LEU A 91 5.53 0.25 12.75
C LEU A 91 6.22 -0.90 12.02
N TYR A 92 6.17 -0.96 10.68
CA TYR A 92 6.88 -1.99 9.93
C TYR A 92 8.41 -1.86 10.04
N GLU A 93 8.95 -0.65 9.96
CA GLU A 93 10.39 -0.38 10.08
C GLU A 93 10.95 -0.79 11.44
N ALA A 94 10.13 -0.78 12.50
CA ALA A 94 10.54 -1.22 13.83
C ALA A 94 10.67 -2.75 13.97
N LEU A 95 10.04 -3.55 13.09
CA LEU A 95 9.98 -5.01 13.22
C LEU A 95 11.34 -5.69 13.38
N PRO A 96 12.40 -5.36 12.61
CA PRO A 96 13.70 -6.03 12.73
C PRO A 96 14.38 -5.84 14.09
N GLY A 97 13.98 -4.81 14.86
CA GLY A 97 14.58 -4.46 16.15
C GLY A 97 13.84 -4.99 17.38
N LEU A 98 12.71 -5.68 17.21
CA LEU A 98 11.88 -6.13 18.33
C LEU A 98 12.40 -7.42 18.98
N ALA A 99 12.29 -7.51 20.30
CA ALA A 99 12.45 -8.78 20.99
C ALA A 99 11.25 -9.71 20.73
N GLU A 100 11.47 -11.02 20.82
CA GLU A 100 10.43 -12.03 20.58
C GLU A 100 9.16 -11.82 21.43
N GLY A 101 9.32 -11.37 22.68
CA GLY A 101 8.21 -11.08 23.60
C GLY A 101 7.37 -9.84 23.21
N GLU A 102 7.89 -8.96 22.35
CA GLU A 102 7.22 -7.72 21.92
C GLU A 102 6.41 -7.92 20.62
N MET A 103 6.74 -8.96 19.85
CA MET A 103 6.20 -9.22 18.52
C MET A 103 4.67 -9.24 18.49
N VAL A 104 4.02 -9.93 19.43
CA VAL A 104 2.55 -10.05 19.44
C VAL A 104 1.87 -8.70 19.66
N ALA A 105 2.38 -7.91 20.62
CA ALA A 105 1.83 -6.59 20.91
C ALA A 105 2.05 -5.62 19.75
N HIS A 106 3.22 -5.70 19.11
CA HIS A 106 3.55 -4.85 17.97
C HIS A 106 2.73 -5.18 16.73
N TRP A 107 2.55 -6.47 16.42
CA TRP A 107 1.65 -6.90 15.35
C TRP A 107 0.20 -6.50 15.62
N LYS A 108 -0.25 -6.51 16.88
CA LYS A 108 -1.55 -5.94 17.23
C LYS A 108 -1.63 -4.46 16.87
N ALA A 109 -0.59 -3.67 17.15
CA ALA A 109 -0.55 -2.25 16.78
C ALA A 109 -0.60 -2.04 15.26
N ILE A 110 0.13 -2.83 14.48
CA ILE A 110 0.06 -2.83 13.00
C ILE A 110 -1.37 -3.08 12.52
N LEU A 111 -2.02 -4.14 13.01
CA LEU A 111 -3.38 -4.49 12.61
C LEU A 111 -4.41 -3.43 13.05
N ASP A 112 -4.22 -2.81 14.23
CA ASP A 112 -5.05 -1.71 14.71
C ASP A 112 -4.93 -0.50 13.77
N GLN A 113 -3.70 -0.16 13.36
CA GLN A 113 -3.41 0.95 12.45
C GLN A 113 -3.99 0.73 11.05
N GLU A 114 -3.90 -0.48 10.50
CA GLU A 114 -4.55 -0.85 9.23
C GLU A 114 -6.06 -0.66 9.26
N ARG A 115 -6.71 -1.05 10.37
CA ARG A 115 -8.15 -0.81 10.54
C ARG A 115 -8.46 0.68 10.64
N GLY A 116 -7.58 1.45 11.25
CA GLY A 116 -7.66 2.91 11.29
C GLY A 116 -7.58 3.54 9.90
N LEU A 117 -6.60 3.12 9.10
CA LEU A 117 -6.41 3.55 7.72
C LEU A 117 -7.63 3.24 6.86
N ARG A 118 -8.11 1.99 6.87
CA ARG A 118 -9.30 1.56 6.10
C ARG A 118 -10.54 2.39 6.43
N LYS A 119 -10.77 2.68 7.72
CA LYS A 119 -11.89 3.53 8.15
C LYS A 119 -11.75 4.97 7.65
N ALA A 120 -10.53 5.51 7.59
CA ALA A 120 -10.28 6.86 7.09
C ALA A 120 -10.52 6.95 5.58
N GLU A 121 -10.09 5.94 4.81
CA GLU A 121 -10.34 5.82 3.37
C GLU A 121 -11.84 5.71 3.08
N GLU A 122 -12.56 4.82 3.79
CA GLU A 122 -14.00 4.66 3.64
C GLU A 122 -14.75 5.97 3.94
N LYS A 123 -14.36 6.66 5.02
CA LYS A 123 -14.94 7.97 5.35
C LYS A 123 -14.69 8.97 4.23
N ARG A 124 -13.47 9.05 3.70
CA ARG A 124 -13.12 9.96 2.60
C ARG A 124 -13.97 9.68 1.36
N TRP A 125 -14.12 8.41 0.99
CA TRP A 125 -14.97 8.03 -0.13
C TRP A 125 -16.42 8.51 0.08
N LYS A 126 -16.99 8.29 1.27
CA LYS A 126 -18.34 8.79 1.61
C LYS A 126 -18.43 10.31 1.57
N ASP A 127 -17.41 11.03 2.04
CA ASP A 127 -17.42 12.50 2.04
C ASP A 127 -17.36 13.07 0.62
N LEU A 128 -16.66 12.40 -0.32
CA LEU A 128 -16.50 12.86 -1.71
C LEU A 128 -17.66 12.45 -2.64
N ASN A 129 -18.41 11.39 -2.29
CA ASN A 129 -19.45 10.80 -3.14
C ASN A 129 -20.86 10.96 -2.56
N ARG A 130 -21.07 11.99 -1.73
CA ARG A 130 -22.36 12.35 -1.14
C ARG A 130 -22.94 13.59 -1.80
#